data_AF-A0A1B1LPT8-F1
#
_entry.id   AF-A0A1B1LPT8-F1
#
_cell.length_a   1.000
_cell.length_b   1.000
_cell.length_c   1.000
_cell.angle_alpha   90.00
_cell.angle_beta   90.00
_cell.angle_gamma   90.00
#
_symmetry.space_group_name_H-M   'P 1'
#
loop_
_entity.id
_entity.type
_entity.pdbx_description
1 polymer ?
#
loop_
_entity_poly.entity_id
_entity_poly.type
_entity_poly.pdbx_seq_one_letter_code
_entity_poly.pdbx_strand_id
1 'polypeptide(L)'
;MASWLDKARDNMLRYSSGQAWPAVMKEWSVTGGFIDSHSINKTCELCDNEGLRYQFQITNVLTHYSLWVGSTCINKFVPVFVGGRELLGEEKEAEVRKIMAAARATSRQERAKSVLAQLKIKAPDRFSDPKWVANLDVGYSASQLKMIAVLCKSHRITFNSGDFKINTRKANVVDQIRLLEPWQYFNMRDAIPKSRHKQFDAWFAAKRTK
;
A
#
# COMPACT_ATOMS: atom_id res chain seq x y z
N MET A 1 -28.28 -4.87 17.42
CA MET A 1 -26.95 -5.19 16.86
C MET A 1 -25.95 -4.31 17.56
N ALA A 2 -24.92 -4.87 18.20
CA ALA A 2 -23.86 -4.07 18.80
C ALA A 2 -23.16 -3.27 17.68
N SER A 3 -22.91 -1.98 17.89
CA SER A 3 -22.18 -1.20 16.90
C SER A 3 -20.73 -1.69 16.85
N TRP A 4 -20.05 -1.47 15.74
CA TRP A 4 -18.62 -1.81 15.63
C TRP A 4 -17.76 -1.10 16.69
N LEU A 5 -18.26 0.02 17.26
CA LEU A 5 -17.61 0.72 18.36
C LEU A 5 -17.70 -0.09 19.66
N ASP A 6 -18.85 -0.71 19.92
CA ASP A 6 -19.07 -1.53 21.12
C ASP A 6 -18.19 -2.77 21.07
N LYS A 7 -18.14 -3.45 19.93
CA LYS A 7 -17.24 -4.60 19.71
C LYS A 7 -15.76 -4.23 19.94
N ALA A 8 -15.33 -3.11 19.37
CA ALA A 8 -13.97 -2.60 19.57
C ALA A 8 -13.68 -2.33 21.04
N ARG A 9 -14.64 -1.74 21.75
CA ARG A 9 -14.52 -1.47 23.18
C ARG A 9 -14.39 -2.75 24.00
N ASP A 10 -15.27 -3.71 23.74
CA ASP A 10 -15.30 -4.99 24.45
C ASP A 10 -14.00 -5.78 24.24
N ASN A 11 -13.51 -5.83 23.00
CA ASN A 11 -12.27 -6.51 22.68
C ASN A 11 -11.06 -5.82 23.34
N MET A 12 -10.99 -4.49 23.37
CA MET A 12 -9.91 -3.80 24.09
C MET A 12 -9.97 -4.05 25.60
N LEU A 13 -11.16 -3.97 26.21
CA LEU A 13 -11.36 -4.25 27.63
C LEU A 13 -10.93 -5.68 27.99
N ARG A 14 -11.25 -6.65 27.14
CA ARG A 14 -10.93 -8.07 27.34
C ARG A 14 -9.44 -8.34 27.49
N TYR A 15 -8.59 -7.57 26.81
CA TYR A 15 -7.14 -7.79 26.77
C TYR A 15 -6.34 -6.72 27.53
N SER A 16 -7.03 -5.87 28.29
CA SER A 16 -6.44 -4.80 29.09
C SER A 16 -6.44 -5.13 30.58
N SER A 17 -5.48 -4.54 31.30
CA SER A 17 -5.40 -4.66 32.76
C SER A 17 -6.35 -3.66 33.45
N GLY A 18 -6.54 -2.49 32.86
CA GLY A 18 -7.45 -1.46 33.33
C GLY A 18 -8.93 -1.78 33.05
N GLN A 19 -9.81 -1.18 33.84
CA GLN A 19 -11.27 -1.31 33.71
C GLN A 19 -11.93 0.01 33.25
N ALA A 20 -11.23 1.13 33.41
CA ALA A 20 -11.70 2.44 32.98
C ALA A 20 -11.27 2.72 31.54
N TRP A 21 -12.23 3.09 30.69
CA TRP A 21 -12.01 3.24 29.25
C TRP A 21 -10.84 4.17 28.86
N PRO A 22 -10.65 5.35 29.47
CA PRO A 22 -9.48 6.19 29.17
C PRO A 22 -8.14 5.54 29.54
N ALA A 23 -8.10 4.73 30.59
CA ALA A 23 -6.90 4.01 30.99
C ALA A 23 -6.62 2.87 30.01
N VAL A 24 -7.65 2.10 29.65
CA VAL A 24 -7.59 1.00 28.67
C VAL A 24 -6.99 1.48 27.36
N MET A 25 -7.47 2.59 26.78
CA MET A 25 -6.92 3.12 25.52
C MET A 25 -5.42 3.42 25.60
N LYS A 26 -4.94 3.95 26.74
CA LYS A 26 -3.53 4.28 26.96
C LYS A 26 -2.61 3.06 27.09
N GLU A 27 -3.17 1.87 27.28
CA GLU A 27 -2.39 0.64 27.29
C GLU A 27 -2.01 0.19 25.87
N TRP A 28 -2.64 0.71 24.81
CA TRP A 28 -2.41 0.23 23.45
C TRP A 28 -1.50 1.17 22.66
N SER A 29 -0.59 0.57 21.89
CA SER A 29 0.34 1.28 21.01
C SER A 29 0.46 0.60 19.66
N VAL A 30 0.80 1.37 18.62
CA VAL A 30 1.11 0.86 17.29
C VAL A 30 2.57 0.39 17.28
N THR A 31 2.82 -0.87 16.93
CA THR A 31 4.16 -1.49 17.03
C THR A 31 4.91 -1.59 15.70
N GLY A 32 4.32 -1.08 14.61
CA GLY A 32 4.92 -1.08 13.27
C GLY A 32 4.68 -2.35 12.46
N GLY A 33 4.14 -3.41 13.08
CA GLY A 33 3.71 -4.61 12.36
C GLY A 33 2.66 -4.30 11.28
N PHE A 34 2.82 -4.90 10.11
CA PHE A 34 1.95 -4.66 8.96
C PHE A 34 1.77 -5.93 8.12
N ILE A 35 0.52 -6.19 7.70
CA ILE A 35 0.18 -7.27 6.79
C ILE A 35 -0.57 -6.68 5.59
N ASP A 36 -0.06 -6.97 4.37
CA ASP A 36 -0.84 -6.88 3.12
C ASP A 36 -1.26 -8.29 2.73
N SER A 37 -2.52 -8.63 2.94
CA SER A 37 -3.08 -9.94 2.57
C SER A 37 -3.28 -10.11 1.06
N HIS A 38 -2.96 -9.08 0.26
CA HIS A 38 -3.10 -9.03 -1.20
C HIS A 38 -4.52 -9.23 -1.74
N SER A 39 -5.51 -9.40 -0.85
CA SER A 39 -6.93 -9.63 -1.12
C SER A 39 -7.77 -8.94 -0.05
N ILE A 40 -9.04 -8.67 -0.32
CA ILE A 40 -9.93 -7.95 0.60
C ILE A 40 -10.71 -9.00 1.41
N ASN A 41 -10.03 -9.72 2.31
CA ASN A 41 -10.62 -10.87 3.01
C ASN A 41 -10.25 -10.99 4.49
N LYS A 42 -9.55 -10.01 5.06
CA LYS A 42 -9.18 -10.03 6.47
C LYS A 42 -10.22 -9.35 7.33
N THR A 43 -10.33 -9.83 8.56
CA THR A 43 -11.22 -9.28 9.57
C THR A 43 -10.40 -8.45 10.55
N CYS A 44 -10.93 -7.30 10.95
CA CYS A 44 -10.35 -6.48 12.01
C CYS A 44 -10.49 -7.22 13.34
N GLU A 45 -9.40 -7.58 13.99
CA GLU A 45 -9.45 -8.29 15.29
C GLU A 45 -9.93 -7.39 16.44
N LEU A 46 -10.10 -6.09 16.18
CA LEU A 46 -10.65 -5.17 17.17
C LEU A 46 -12.16 -5.01 17.01
N CYS A 47 -12.67 -4.68 15.82
CA CYS A 47 -14.09 -4.36 15.64
C CYS A 47 -14.90 -5.43 14.90
N ASP A 48 -14.26 -6.54 14.52
CA ASP A 48 -14.81 -7.65 13.71
C ASP A 48 -15.34 -7.26 12.32
N ASN A 49 -15.02 -6.05 11.83
CA ASN A 49 -15.38 -5.70 10.47
C ASN A 49 -14.50 -6.46 9.48
N GLU A 50 -15.14 -7.11 8.51
CA GLU A 50 -14.51 -7.84 7.42
C GLU A 50 -14.06 -6.91 6.28
N GLY A 51 -13.37 -7.48 5.30
CA GLY A 51 -12.98 -6.78 4.09
C GLY A 51 -11.76 -5.87 4.25
N LEU A 52 -10.85 -6.20 5.16
CA LEU A 52 -9.54 -5.56 5.22
C LEU A 52 -8.58 -6.24 4.24
N ARG A 53 -7.87 -5.43 3.46
CA ARG A 53 -6.64 -5.87 2.77
C ARG A 53 -5.41 -5.66 3.64
N TYR A 54 -5.38 -4.52 4.32
CA TYR A 54 -4.26 -4.06 5.13
C TYR A 54 -4.62 -4.17 6.60
N GLN A 55 -3.76 -4.83 7.37
CA GLN A 55 -3.84 -4.86 8.82
C GLN A 55 -2.57 -4.29 9.42
N PHE A 56 -2.72 -3.65 10.56
CA PHE A 56 -1.66 -3.04 11.33
C PHE A 56 -1.66 -3.65 12.72
N GLN A 57 -0.48 -3.94 13.24
CA GLN A 57 -0.34 -4.48 14.58
C GLN A 57 -0.48 -3.36 15.60
N ILE A 58 -1.34 -3.60 16.57
CA ILE A 58 -1.38 -2.85 17.83
C ILE A 58 -1.08 -3.83 18.96
N THR A 59 -0.43 -3.35 20.01
CA THR A 59 -0.07 -4.16 21.15
C THR A 59 -0.40 -3.43 22.43
N ASN A 60 -0.98 -4.16 23.37
CA ASN A 60 -1.12 -3.71 24.74
C ASN A 60 0.28 -3.75 25.40
N VAL A 61 0.78 -2.61 25.87
CA VAL A 61 2.13 -2.48 26.42
C VAL A 61 2.27 -3.11 27.81
N LEU A 62 1.16 -3.40 28.50
CA LEU A 62 1.16 -4.02 29.82
C LEU A 62 0.97 -5.54 29.73
N THR A 63 0.04 -6.01 28.90
CA THR A 63 -0.27 -7.45 28.78
C THR A 63 0.49 -8.13 27.63
N HIS A 64 1.16 -7.35 26.78
CA HIS A 64 1.82 -7.79 25.55
C HIS A 64 0.91 -8.45 24.52
N TYR A 65 -0.42 -8.42 24.73
CA TYR A 65 -1.38 -8.95 23.79
C TYR A 65 -1.40 -8.09 22.52
N SER A 66 -1.45 -8.73 21.35
CA SER A 66 -1.41 -8.04 20.06
C SER A 66 -2.65 -8.32 19.24
N LEU A 67 -3.09 -7.32 18.47
CA LEU A 67 -4.23 -7.40 17.56
C LEU A 67 -3.86 -6.85 16.17
N TRP A 68 -4.43 -7.45 15.14
CA TRP A 68 -4.33 -7.02 13.74
C TRP A 68 -5.56 -6.23 13.30
N VAL A 69 -5.40 -4.92 13.12
CA VAL A 69 -6.53 -3.99 13.00
C VAL A 69 -6.48 -3.14 11.75
N GLY A 70 -7.63 -2.61 11.35
CA GLY A 70 -7.73 -1.59 10.29
C GLY A 70 -7.32 -0.20 10.78
N SER A 71 -6.93 0.69 9.86
CA SER A 71 -6.51 2.06 10.19
C SER A 71 -7.59 2.89 10.88
N THR A 72 -8.87 2.63 10.57
CA THR A 72 -10.01 3.30 11.22
C THR A 72 -10.05 3.04 12.72
N CYS A 73 -9.77 1.79 13.13
CA CYS A 73 -9.69 1.42 14.55
C CYS A 73 -8.54 2.13 15.26
N ILE A 74 -7.38 2.25 14.61
CA ILE A 74 -6.23 2.99 15.18
C ILE A 74 -6.58 4.46 15.39
N ASN A 75 -7.14 5.11 14.37
CA ASN A 75 -7.58 6.51 14.47
C ASN A 75 -8.56 6.72 15.62
N LYS A 76 -9.49 5.78 15.84
CA LYS A 76 -10.55 5.95 16.83
C LYS A 76 -10.11 5.62 18.26
N PHE A 77 -9.31 4.58 18.45
CA PHE A 77 -9.12 3.97 19.77
C PHE A 77 -7.70 3.97 20.31
N VAL A 78 -6.69 4.03 19.43
CA VAL A 78 -5.30 3.85 19.84
C VAL A 78 -4.60 5.21 19.89
N PRO A 79 -4.09 5.66 21.04
CA PRO A 79 -3.29 6.88 21.15
C PRO A 79 -2.06 6.81 20.24
N VAL A 80 -1.65 7.96 19.70
CA VAL A 80 -0.45 8.07 18.86
C VAL A 80 0.42 9.17 19.44
N PHE A 81 1.70 8.86 19.65
CA PHE A 81 2.65 9.78 20.26
C PHE A 81 3.76 10.14 19.29
N VAL A 82 4.15 11.41 19.26
CA VAL A 82 5.33 11.91 18.54
C VAL A 82 6.15 12.77 19.49
N GLY A 83 7.42 12.42 19.69
CA GLY A 83 8.31 13.13 20.63
C GLY A 83 7.80 13.14 22.08
N GLY A 84 7.07 12.08 22.50
CA GLY A 84 6.47 11.99 23.84
C GLY A 84 5.14 12.72 24.01
N ARG A 85 4.66 13.48 23.01
CA ARG A 85 3.36 14.17 23.03
C ARG A 85 2.29 13.33 22.34
N GLU A 86 1.13 13.19 22.98
CA GLU A 86 -0.05 12.59 22.35
C GLU A 86 -0.61 13.51 21.26
N LEU A 87 -0.82 12.95 20.07
CA LEU A 87 -1.49 13.63 18.97
C LEU A 87 -3.01 13.44 19.08
N LEU A 88 -3.76 14.50 18.77
CA LEU A 88 -5.21 14.51 18.82
C LEU A 88 -5.80 15.00 17.49
N GLY A 89 -7.06 14.66 17.23
CA GLY A 89 -7.81 15.13 16.07
C GLY A 89 -7.07 14.95 14.75
N GLU A 90 -6.98 16.02 13.96
CA GLU A 90 -6.38 16.00 12.64
C GLU A 90 -4.88 15.64 12.65
N GLU A 91 -4.13 16.06 13.68
CA GLU A 91 -2.70 15.72 13.80
C GLU A 91 -2.50 14.21 13.90
N LYS A 92 -3.32 13.55 14.72
CA LYS A 92 -3.32 12.09 14.87
C LYS A 92 -3.64 11.41 13.55
N GLU A 93 -4.71 11.84 12.89
CA GLU A 93 -5.13 11.27 11.61
C GLU A 93 -4.07 11.45 10.52
N ALA A 94 -3.34 12.56 10.52
CA ALA A 94 -2.24 12.81 9.60
C ALA A 94 -1.07 11.85 9.87
N GLU A 95 -0.67 11.65 11.13
CA GLU A 95 0.42 10.75 11.47
C GLU A 95 0.07 9.28 11.19
N VAL A 96 -1.16 8.84 11.52
CA VAL A 96 -1.65 7.51 11.16
C VAL A 96 -1.62 7.32 9.63
N ARG A 97 -2.10 8.31 8.87
CA ARG A 97 -2.04 8.27 7.40
C ARG A 97 -0.60 8.12 6.89
N LYS A 98 0.36 8.81 7.51
CA LYS A 98 1.78 8.74 7.16
C LYS A 98 2.39 7.37 7.48
N ILE A 99 2.15 6.82 8.67
CA ILE A 99 2.58 5.45 9.05
C ILE A 99 2.02 4.44 8.03
N MET A 100 0.73 4.55 7.70
CA MET A 100 0.06 3.64 6.77
C MET A 100 0.59 3.79 5.35
N ALA A 101 0.89 5.02 4.92
CA ALA A 101 1.48 5.28 3.61
C ALA A 101 2.88 4.68 3.49
N ALA A 102 3.70 4.76 4.54
CA ALA A 102 5.02 4.16 4.58
C ALA A 102 4.94 2.63 4.48
N ALA A 103 4.10 1.99 5.30
CA ALA A 103 3.90 0.53 5.26
C ALA A 103 3.43 0.04 3.87
N ARG A 104 2.47 0.76 3.26
CA ARG A 104 2.01 0.47 1.89
C ARG A 104 3.10 0.68 0.85
N ALA A 105 4.01 1.63 1.04
CA ALA A 105 5.14 1.84 0.14
C ALA A 105 6.11 0.65 0.20
N THR A 106 6.46 0.18 1.39
CA THR A 106 7.27 -1.03 1.59
C THR A 106 6.65 -2.24 0.89
N SER A 107 5.36 -2.47 1.11
CA SER A 107 4.65 -3.61 0.50
C SER A 107 4.61 -3.55 -1.03
N ARG A 108 4.45 -2.36 -1.62
CA ARG A 108 4.58 -2.17 -3.08
C ARG A 108 5.96 -2.55 -3.57
N GLN A 109 7.00 -2.11 -2.86
CA GLN A 109 8.39 -2.40 -3.22
C GLN A 109 8.70 -3.90 -3.13
N GLU A 110 8.20 -4.59 -2.09
CA GLU A 110 8.36 -6.04 -1.94
C GLU A 110 7.67 -6.82 -3.05
N ARG A 111 6.44 -6.45 -3.42
CA ARG A 111 5.75 -7.07 -4.56
C ARG A 111 6.50 -6.87 -5.87
N ALA A 112 6.97 -5.65 -6.12
CA ALA A 112 7.74 -5.35 -7.32
C ALA A 112 9.05 -6.17 -7.36
N LYS A 113 9.75 -6.30 -6.23
CA LYS A 113 10.94 -7.17 -6.09
C LYS A 113 10.60 -8.63 -6.34
N SER A 114 9.49 -9.14 -5.80
CA SER A 114 9.02 -10.51 -6.05
C SER A 114 8.75 -10.78 -7.52
N VAL A 115 8.08 -9.85 -8.22
CA VAL A 115 7.84 -9.93 -9.66
C VAL A 115 9.17 -10.00 -10.44
N LEU A 116 10.12 -9.12 -10.11
CA LEU A 116 11.42 -9.10 -10.77
C LEU A 116 12.25 -10.37 -10.50
N ALA A 117 12.18 -10.91 -9.28
CA ALA A 117 12.83 -12.16 -8.94
C ALA A 117 12.27 -13.34 -9.75
N GLN A 118 10.94 -13.41 -9.89
CA GLN A 118 10.29 -14.41 -10.75
C GLN A 118 10.68 -14.25 -12.23
N LEU A 119 10.74 -13.01 -12.73
CA LEU A 119 11.18 -12.74 -14.10
C LEU A 119 12.66 -13.08 -14.32
N LYS A 120 13.53 -12.86 -13.33
CA LYS A 120 14.94 -13.28 -13.41
C LYS A 120 15.08 -14.78 -13.58
N ILE A 121 14.21 -15.57 -12.97
CA ILE A 121 14.18 -17.04 -13.12
C ILE A 121 13.60 -17.44 -14.48
N LYS A 122 12.48 -16.82 -14.89
CA LYS A 122 11.72 -17.24 -16.09
C LYS A 122 12.20 -16.65 -17.42
N ALA A 123 12.90 -15.52 -17.38
CA ALA A 123 13.47 -14.80 -18.54
C ALA A 123 14.86 -14.22 -18.18
N PRO A 124 15.86 -15.08 -17.86
CA PRO A 124 17.17 -14.65 -17.38
C PRO A 124 17.96 -13.84 -18.41
N ASP A 125 17.74 -14.07 -19.70
CA ASP A 125 18.33 -13.31 -20.81
C ASP A 125 17.97 -11.82 -20.76
N ARG A 126 16.79 -11.48 -20.21
CA ARG A 126 16.31 -10.09 -20.08
C ARG A 126 16.49 -9.52 -18.67
N PHE A 127 16.35 -10.33 -17.64
CA PHE A 127 16.23 -9.88 -16.24
C PHE A 127 17.38 -10.28 -15.30
N SER A 128 18.48 -10.83 -15.81
CA SER A 128 19.69 -11.09 -15.01
C SER A 128 20.37 -9.82 -14.50
N ASP A 129 20.25 -8.72 -15.24
CA ASP A 129 20.90 -7.44 -14.94
C ASP A 129 20.37 -6.80 -13.63
N PRO A 130 21.24 -6.46 -12.67
CA PRO A 130 20.81 -5.85 -11.39
C PRO A 130 20.12 -4.48 -11.54
N LYS A 131 20.25 -3.81 -12.71
CA LYS A 131 19.57 -2.54 -12.98
C LYS A 131 18.06 -2.62 -12.81
N TRP A 132 17.45 -3.79 -13.01
CA TRP A 132 16.01 -3.96 -12.84
C TRP A 132 15.60 -3.65 -11.40
N VAL A 133 16.32 -4.19 -10.41
CA VAL A 133 16.04 -3.89 -9.00
C VAL A 133 16.38 -2.44 -8.68
N ALA A 134 17.52 -1.92 -9.18
CA ALA A 134 17.90 -0.52 -8.96
C ALA A 134 16.88 0.48 -9.53
N ASN A 135 16.21 0.13 -10.63
CA ASN A 135 15.19 0.96 -11.26
C ASN A 135 13.90 1.09 -10.44
N LEU A 136 13.69 0.29 -9.39
CA LEU A 136 12.60 0.52 -8.44
C LEU A 136 12.73 1.88 -7.74
N ASP A 137 13.95 2.34 -7.51
CA ASP A 137 14.23 3.59 -6.80
C ASP A 137 14.29 4.80 -7.72
N VAL A 138 14.78 4.65 -8.96
CA VAL A 138 14.87 5.76 -9.93
C VAL A 138 13.67 5.86 -10.88
N GLY A 139 12.91 4.78 -11.04
CA GLY A 139 11.79 4.64 -11.96
C GLY A 139 12.18 4.16 -13.36
N TYR A 140 11.22 3.51 -14.01
CA TYR A 140 11.37 2.89 -15.32
C TYR A 140 10.99 3.84 -16.46
N SER A 141 11.44 3.51 -17.66
CA SER A 141 10.83 4.03 -18.89
C SER A 141 9.51 3.31 -19.18
N ALA A 142 8.67 3.89 -20.03
CA ALA A 142 7.43 3.24 -20.44
C ALA A 142 7.69 1.94 -21.23
N SER A 143 8.75 1.92 -22.06
CA SER A 143 9.16 0.69 -22.77
C SER A 143 9.62 -0.42 -21.84
N GLN A 144 10.38 -0.08 -20.78
CA GLN A 144 10.80 -1.06 -19.78
C GLN A 144 9.60 -1.64 -19.03
N LEU A 145 8.67 -0.80 -18.58
CA LEU A 145 7.49 -1.29 -17.87
C LEU A 145 6.56 -2.11 -18.78
N LYS A 146 6.42 -1.71 -20.04
CA LYS A 146 5.71 -2.50 -21.07
C LYS A 146 6.33 -3.89 -21.20
N MET A 147 7.66 -3.98 -21.23
CA MET A 147 8.35 -5.28 -21.32
C MET A 147 8.11 -6.15 -20.09
N ILE A 148 8.17 -5.57 -18.88
CA ILE A 148 7.80 -6.27 -17.64
C ILE A 148 6.37 -6.80 -17.74
N ALA A 149 5.41 -5.96 -18.11
CA ALA A 149 3.99 -6.34 -18.20
C ALA A 149 3.76 -7.48 -19.20
N VAL A 150 4.40 -7.42 -20.38
CA VAL A 150 4.29 -8.45 -21.42
C VAL A 150 4.87 -9.78 -20.94
N LEU A 151 6.06 -9.76 -20.33
CA LEU A 151 6.71 -10.99 -19.86
C LEU A 151 6.03 -11.57 -18.62
N CYS A 152 5.49 -10.74 -17.74
CA CYS A 152 4.63 -11.22 -16.67
C CYS A 152 3.41 -11.96 -17.23
N LYS A 153 2.74 -11.40 -18.24
CA LYS A 153 1.60 -12.04 -18.90
C LYS A 153 1.99 -13.38 -19.54
N SER A 154 3.09 -13.45 -20.28
CA SER A 154 3.53 -14.69 -20.93
C SER A 154 3.89 -15.79 -19.93
N HIS A 155 4.44 -15.42 -18.77
CA HIS A 155 4.87 -16.36 -17.75
C HIS A 155 3.87 -16.58 -16.60
N ARG A 156 2.64 -16.04 -16.73
CA ARG A 156 1.56 -16.09 -15.73
C ARG A 156 1.98 -15.58 -14.35
N ILE A 157 2.77 -14.51 -14.34
CA ILE A 157 3.14 -13.79 -13.11
C ILE A 157 2.12 -12.67 -12.90
N THR A 158 1.54 -12.60 -11.71
CA THR A 158 0.64 -11.49 -11.34
C THR A 158 1.40 -10.17 -11.40
N PHE A 159 0.95 -9.26 -12.25
CA PHE A 159 1.53 -7.95 -12.44
C PHE A 159 0.54 -6.85 -12.07
N ASN A 160 1.01 -5.90 -11.26
CA ASN A 160 0.28 -4.68 -10.95
C ASN A 160 1.19 -3.48 -11.25
N SER A 161 0.78 -2.62 -12.17
CA SER A 161 1.57 -1.45 -12.55
C SER A 161 1.80 -0.48 -11.39
N GLY A 162 0.86 -0.39 -10.44
CA GLY A 162 0.96 0.51 -9.28
C GLY A 162 2.05 0.13 -8.27
N ASP A 163 2.64 -1.07 -8.39
CA ASP A 163 3.83 -1.48 -7.63
C ASP A 163 5.13 -0.93 -8.24
N PHE A 164 5.07 -0.45 -9.48
CA PHE A 164 6.18 0.16 -10.22
C PHE A 164 5.95 1.66 -10.40
N LYS A 165 6.97 2.37 -10.89
CA LYS A 165 6.87 3.80 -11.22
C LYS A 165 7.56 4.11 -12.53
N ILE A 166 6.97 4.99 -13.32
CA ILE A 166 7.55 5.53 -14.55
C ILE A 166 8.19 6.89 -14.26
N ASN A 167 9.43 7.08 -14.68
CA ASN A 167 10.15 8.33 -14.51
C ASN A 167 9.86 9.30 -15.66
N THR A 168 8.84 10.15 -15.48
CA THR A 168 8.41 11.14 -16.47
C THR A 168 9.21 12.46 -16.42
N ARG A 169 10.38 12.50 -15.74
CA ARG A 169 11.23 13.70 -15.74
C ARG A 169 11.96 13.89 -17.07
N LYS A 170 12.22 12.80 -17.80
CA LYS A 170 12.89 12.84 -19.10
C LYS A 170 11.86 12.93 -20.22
N ALA A 171 12.06 13.87 -21.16
CA ALA A 171 11.14 14.10 -22.27
C ALA A 171 10.93 12.84 -23.12
N ASN A 172 12.01 12.08 -23.39
CA ASN A 172 11.92 10.83 -24.14
C ASN A 172 10.99 9.78 -23.49
N VAL A 173 10.88 9.73 -22.16
CA VAL A 173 9.95 8.83 -21.47
C VAL A 173 8.51 9.29 -21.66
N VAL A 174 8.27 10.60 -21.65
CA VAL A 174 6.94 11.17 -21.97
C VAL A 174 6.53 10.83 -23.39
N ASP A 175 7.44 10.90 -24.34
CA ASP A 175 7.16 10.53 -25.74
C ASP A 175 6.91 9.03 -25.89
N GLN A 176 7.66 8.17 -25.18
CA GLN A 176 7.36 6.74 -25.12
C GLN A 176 5.96 6.45 -24.58
N ILE A 177 5.48 7.22 -23.58
CA ILE A 177 4.11 7.08 -23.09
C ILE A 177 3.13 7.40 -24.21
N ARG A 178 3.32 8.50 -24.96
CA ARG A 178 2.41 8.91 -26.05
C ARG A 178 2.32 7.89 -27.20
N LEU A 179 3.38 7.10 -27.39
CA LEU A 179 3.46 6.04 -28.39
C LEU A 179 2.75 4.74 -27.98
N LEU A 180 2.27 4.63 -26.73
CA LEU A 180 1.51 3.46 -26.30
C LEU A 180 0.16 3.35 -27.04
N GLU A 181 -0.37 2.13 -27.04
CA GLU A 181 -1.79 1.92 -27.35
C GLU A 181 -2.67 2.34 -26.17
N PRO A 182 -3.92 2.80 -26.38
CA PRO A 182 -4.79 3.23 -25.29
C PRO A 182 -4.93 2.17 -24.18
N TRP A 183 -5.09 0.89 -24.55
CA TRP A 183 -5.18 -0.19 -23.57
C TRP A 183 -3.87 -0.40 -22.79
N GLN A 184 -2.71 -0.17 -23.40
CA GLN A 184 -1.40 -0.25 -22.72
C GLN A 184 -1.24 0.89 -21.72
N TYR A 185 -1.67 2.09 -22.09
CA TYR A 185 -1.69 3.23 -21.19
C TYR A 185 -2.54 2.94 -19.94
N PHE A 186 -3.79 2.50 -20.12
CA PHE A 186 -4.67 2.24 -18.99
C PHE A 186 -4.15 1.12 -18.08
N ASN A 187 -3.54 0.08 -18.64
CA ASN A 187 -2.92 -1.01 -17.88
C ASN A 187 -1.64 -0.58 -17.12
N MET A 188 -1.03 0.55 -17.47
CA MET A 188 0.19 1.06 -16.82
C MET A 188 -0.04 2.39 -16.09
N ARG A 189 -1.28 2.90 -16.07
CA ARG A 189 -1.63 4.24 -15.59
C ARG A 189 -1.21 4.45 -14.14
N ASP A 190 -1.32 3.42 -13.30
CA ASP A 190 -0.98 3.51 -11.89
C ASP A 190 0.52 3.64 -11.63
N ALA A 191 1.37 3.29 -12.60
CA ALA A 191 2.80 3.54 -12.54
C ALA A 191 3.17 4.99 -12.91
N ILE A 192 2.27 5.72 -13.56
CA ILE A 192 2.51 7.10 -13.98
C ILE A 192 2.23 8.04 -12.81
N PRO A 193 3.06 9.08 -12.59
CA PRO A 193 2.80 10.07 -11.54
C PRO A 193 1.40 10.69 -11.68
N LYS A 194 0.66 10.75 -10.56
CA LYS A 194 -0.72 11.27 -10.53
C LYS A 194 -0.86 12.67 -11.13
N SER A 195 0.15 13.52 -10.97
CA SER A 195 0.18 14.89 -11.55
C SER A 195 0.09 14.91 -13.08
N ARG A 196 0.44 13.80 -13.75
CA ARG A 196 0.39 13.66 -15.21
C ARG A 196 -0.88 12.98 -15.71
N HIS A 197 -1.69 12.38 -14.83
CA HIS A 197 -2.89 11.63 -15.23
C HIS A 197 -3.84 12.46 -16.07
N LYS A 198 -4.21 13.66 -15.62
CA LYS A 198 -5.13 14.55 -16.38
C LYS A 198 -4.66 14.79 -17.81
N GLN A 199 -3.36 15.03 -18.01
CA GLN A 199 -2.76 15.29 -19.31
C GLN A 199 -2.83 14.05 -20.22
N PHE A 200 -2.40 12.89 -19.74
CA PHE A 200 -2.37 11.67 -20.55
C PHE A 200 -3.76 11.05 -20.74
N ASP A 201 -4.65 11.14 -19.76
CA ASP A 201 -6.05 10.70 -19.88
C ASP A 201 -6.73 11.43 -21.04
N ALA A 202 -6.56 12.77 -21.12
CA ALA A 202 -7.08 13.56 -22.23
C ALA A 202 -6.47 13.15 -23.59
N TRP A 203 -5.15 12.95 -23.64
CA TRP A 203 -4.44 12.48 -24.84
C TRP A 203 -4.99 11.14 -25.36
N PHE A 204 -5.15 10.17 -24.47
CA PHE A 204 -5.62 8.83 -24.84
C PHE A 204 -7.13 8.73 -25.07
N ALA A 205 -7.93 9.60 -24.44
CA ALA A 205 -9.35 9.73 -24.77
C ALA A 205 -9.55 10.24 -26.21
N ALA A 206 -8.74 11.22 -26.65
CA ALA A 206 -8.77 11.73 -28.02
C ALA A 206 -8.27 10.71 -29.06
N LYS A 207 -7.34 9.82 -28.68
CA LYS A 207 -6.84 8.74 -29.56
C LYS A 207 -7.85 7.60 -29.75
N ARG A 208 -8.80 7.41 -28.82
CA ARG A 208 -9.86 6.39 -28.89
C ARG A 208 -11.03 6.77 -29.79
N THR A 209 -11.19 8.05 -30.10
CA THR A 209 -12.29 8.60 -30.89
C THR A 209 -11.95 8.76 -32.37
N LYS A 210 -10.74 8.36 -32.77
CA LYS A 210 -10.25 8.27 -34.15
C LYS A 210 -10.02 6.82 -34.51
#